data_AF-A0A7W1G7F0-F1
#
_entry.id   AF-A0A7W1G7F0-F1
#
_cell.length_a   1.000
_cell.length_b   1.000
_cell.length_c   1.000
_cell.angle_alpha   90.00
_cell.angle_beta   90.00
_cell.angle_gamma   90.00
#
_symmetry.space_group_name_H-M   'P 1'
#
loop_
_entity.id
_entity.type
_entity.pdbx_description
1 polymer ?
#
loop_
_entity_poly.entity_id
_entity_poly.type
_entity_poly.pdbx_seq_one_letter_code
_entity_poly.pdbx_strand_id
1 'polypeptide(L)'
;FLPSLDAGHPRAPHLRALALLWHDMLDAAHEIVQDLPDADAAYVHGLMHRREGDFGNAKYWFQRAGSHPVHLVLAPQAAALAGAAFLLVVGRWSADAFVDCCATGDARWSALQAAEYIALSQHLVQQPAP
;
A
#
# COMPACT_ATOMS: atom_id res chain seq x y z
N PHE A 1 -10.17 20.54 5.07
CA PHE A 1 -11.35 20.26 4.23
C PHE A 1 -10.90 19.34 3.11
N LEU A 2 -11.20 18.05 3.21
CA LEU A 2 -10.91 17.09 2.13
C LEU A 2 -11.81 17.47 0.95
N PRO A 3 -11.27 17.79 -0.23
CA PRO A 3 -12.09 17.97 -1.42
C PRO A 3 -12.93 16.71 -1.61
N SER A 4 -14.21 16.93 -1.89
CA SER A 4 -15.22 15.89 -2.12
C SER A 4 -14.62 14.77 -2.99
N LEU A 5 -14.74 13.53 -2.51
CA LEU A 5 -14.66 12.35 -3.37
C LEU A 5 -15.89 12.39 -4.28
N ASP A 6 -15.87 13.26 -5.28
CA ASP A 6 -16.91 13.29 -6.29
C ASP A 6 -16.96 11.92 -6.96
N ALA A 7 -18.15 11.46 -7.31
CA ALA A 7 -18.41 10.18 -7.98
C ALA A 7 -17.72 10.03 -9.36
N GLY A 8 -16.88 11.01 -9.77
CA GLY A 8 -16.06 11.01 -10.98
C GLY A 8 -14.55 11.04 -10.74
N HIS A 9 -14.05 10.91 -9.50
CA HIS A 9 -12.60 10.80 -9.29
C HIS A 9 -12.05 9.51 -9.93
N PRO A 10 -11.01 9.56 -10.78
CA PRO A 10 -10.50 8.39 -11.52
C PRO A 10 -10.04 7.25 -10.60
N ARG A 11 -9.61 7.58 -9.39
CA ARG A 11 -9.19 6.65 -8.33
C ARG A 11 -10.25 6.38 -7.26
N ALA A 12 -11.51 6.76 -7.48
CA ALA A 12 -12.59 6.50 -6.53
C ALA A 12 -12.72 5.01 -6.15
N PRO A 13 -12.57 4.03 -7.08
CA PRO A 13 -12.58 2.62 -6.73
C PRO A 13 -11.47 2.24 -5.75
N HIS A 14 -10.22 2.66 -6.00
CA HIS A 14 -9.07 2.40 -5.14
C HIS A 14 -9.25 3.01 -3.75
N LEU A 15 -9.75 4.25 -3.67
CA LEU A 15 -10.02 4.94 -2.40
C LEU A 15 -11.11 4.25 -1.60
N ARG A 16 -12.16 3.75 -2.27
CA ARG A 16 -13.22 2.96 -1.63
C ARG A 16 -12.67 1.62 -1.13
N ALA A 17 -11.84 0.94 -1.91
CA ALA A 17 -11.21 -0.32 -1.51
C ALA A 17 -10.29 -0.13 -0.29
N LEU A 18 -9.49 0.95 -0.26
CA LEU A 18 -8.74 1.31 0.93
C LEU A 18 -9.66 1.54 2.12
N ALA A 19 -10.67 2.39 2.00
CA ALA A 19 -11.60 2.64 3.11
C ALA A 19 -12.22 1.35 3.67
N LEU A 20 -12.58 0.39 2.81
CA LEU A 20 -13.05 -0.94 3.22
C LEU A 20 -11.96 -1.75 3.93
N LEU A 21 -10.74 -1.75 3.38
CA LEU A 21 -9.58 -2.40 3.99
C LEU A 21 -9.26 -1.84 5.37
N TRP A 22 -9.47 -0.54 5.62
CA TRP A 22 -9.34 0.07 6.96
C TRP A 22 -10.32 -0.48 7.99
N HIS A 23 -11.50 -0.91 7.54
CA HIS A 23 -12.55 -1.51 8.36
C HIS A 23 -12.50 -3.05 8.38
N ASP A 24 -11.37 -3.65 7.97
CA ASP A 24 -11.18 -5.10 7.87
C ASP A 24 -12.19 -5.80 6.94
N MET A 25 -12.80 -5.05 6.02
CA MET A 25 -13.71 -5.59 5.00
C MET A 25 -12.91 -6.07 3.78
N LEU A 26 -12.09 -7.10 4.00
CA LEU A 26 -11.13 -7.63 3.02
C LEU A 26 -11.81 -8.06 1.71
N ASP A 27 -12.89 -8.85 1.79
CA ASP A 27 -13.61 -9.35 0.62
C ASP A 27 -14.19 -8.22 -0.23
N ALA A 28 -14.85 -7.26 0.43
CA ALA A 28 -15.45 -6.13 -0.27
C ALA A 28 -14.39 -5.20 -0.89
N ALA A 29 -13.22 -5.05 -0.26
CA ALA A 29 -12.10 -4.33 -0.85
C ALA A 29 -11.57 -5.08 -2.09
N HIS A 30 -11.39 -6.41 -1.96
CA HIS A 30 -10.90 -7.29 -3.02
C HIS A 30 -11.83 -7.27 -4.25
N GLU A 31 -13.14 -7.37 -4.06
CA GLU A 31 -14.14 -7.30 -5.14
C GLU A 31 -14.03 -6.02 -5.98
N ILE A 32 -13.61 -4.90 -5.37
CA ILE A 32 -13.44 -3.64 -6.10
C ILE A 32 -12.16 -3.62 -6.93
N VAL A 33 -11.04 -4.07 -6.37
CA VAL A 33 -9.73 -3.94 -7.03
C VAL A 33 -9.38 -5.08 -7.98
N GLN A 34 -10.04 -6.25 -7.86
CA GLN A 34 -9.73 -7.43 -8.67
C GLN A 34 -9.82 -7.20 -10.19
N ASP A 35 -10.71 -6.29 -10.63
CA ASP A 35 -10.95 -6.00 -12.06
C ASP A 35 -10.11 -4.82 -12.58
N LEU A 36 -9.26 -4.21 -11.73
CA LEU A 36 -8.46 -3.04 -12.07
C LEU A 36 -7.02 -3.47 -12.41
N PRO A 37 -6.54 -3.28 -13.66
CA PRO A 37 -5.26 -3.82 -14.11
C PRO A 37 -4.06 -2.90 -13.82
N ASP A 38 -4.21 -1.90 -12.94
CA ASP A 38 -3.22 -0.86 -12.71
C ASP A 38 -2.35 -1.08 -11.45
N ALA A 39 -1.25 -0.33 -11.38
CA ALA A 39 -0.26 -0.47 -10.31
C ALA A 39 -0.81 -0.12 -8.92
N ASP A 40 -1.75 0.82 -8.84
CA ASP A 40 -2.35 1.24 -7.59
C ASP A 40 -3.26 0.13 -7.05
N ALA A 41 -4.05 -0.51 -7.93
CA ALA A 41 -4.89 -1.67 -7.57
C ALA A 41 -4.02 -2.85 -7.09
N ALA A 42 -2.93 -3.14 -7.80
CA ALA A 42 -1.95 -4.13 -7.37
C ALA A 42 -1.35 -3.79 -5.99
N TYR A 43 -1.11 -2.52 -5.70
CA TYR A 43 -0.62 -2.10 -4.38
C TYR A 43 -1.66 -2.34 -3.28
N VAL A 44 -2.95 -2.04 -3.55
CA VAL A 44 -4.05 -2.32 -2.62
C VAL A 44 -4.16 -3.82 -2.34
N HIS A 45 -4.05 -4.68 -3.36
CA HIS A 45 -3.99 -6.14 -3.17
C HIS A 45 -2.82 -6.56 -2.27
N GLY A 46 -1.63 -5.97 -2.46
CA GLY A 46 -0.46 -6.24 -1.62
C GLY A 46 -0.72 -5.92 -0.15
N LEU A 47 -1.35 -4.78 0.14
CA LEU A 47 -1.75 -4.41 1.51
C LEU A 47 -2.81 -5.37 2.08
N MET A 48 -3.80 -5.74 1.27
CA MET A 48 -4.90 -6.63 1.65
C MET A 48 -4.40 -8.02 2.03
N HIS A 49 -3.63 -8.69 1.16
CA HIS A 49 -3.10 -10.03 1.46
C HIS A 49 -2.08 -10.01 2.61
N ARG A 50 -1.34 -8.92 2.80
CA ARG A 50 -0.47 -8.78 3.97
C ARG A 50 -1.27 -8.72 5.28
N ARG A 51 -2.46 -8.09 5.26
CA ARG A 51 -3.41 -8.09 6.39
C ARG A 51 -4.06 -9.45 6.61
N GLU A 52 -4.36 -10.18 5.54
CA GLU A 52 -4.92 -11.54 5.57
C GLU A 52 -3.94 -12.58 6.13
N GLY A 53 -2.63 -12.29 6.07
CA GLY A 53 -1.58 -13.23 6.43
C GLY A 53 -1.10 -14.11 5.26
N ASP A 54 -1.62 -13.88 4.05
CA ASP A 54 -1.10 -14.47 2.82
C ASP A 54 0.10 -13.66 2.30
N PHE A 55 1.22 -13.80 3.01
CA PHE A 55 2.44 -13.02 2.72
C PHE A 55 3.05 -13.35 1.36
N GLY A 56 2.88 -14.57 0.86
CA GLY A 56 3.37 -14.97 -0.46
C GLY A 56 2.63 -14.23 -1.57
N ASN A 57 1.31 -14.15 -1.46
CA ASN A 57 0.48 -13.43 -2.43
C ASN A 57 0.65 -11.91 -2.28
N ALA A 58 0.82 -11.40 -1.06
CA ALA A 58 1.17 -10.00 -0.82
C ALA A 58 2.42 -9.59 -1.61
N LYS A 59 3.49 -10.39 -1.54
CA LYS A 59 4.75 -10.17 -2.28
C LYS A 59 4.51 -10.17 -3.80
N TYR A 60 3.75 -11.14 -4.31
CA TYR A 60 3.37 -11.20 -5.71
C TYR A 60 2.67 -9.91 -6.19
N TRP A 61 1.72 -9.39 -5.41
CA TRP A 61 1.00 -8.17 -5.76
C TRP A 61 1.85 -6.90 -5.64
N PHE A 62 2.72 -6.80 -4.63
CA PHE A 62 3.69 -5.71 -4.56
C PHE A 62 4.68 -5.73 -5.73
N GLN A 63 5.08 -6.92 -6.21
CA GLN A 63 5.88 -7.04 -7.43
C GLN A 63 5.11 -6.54 -8.67
N ARG A 64 3.82 -6.86 -8.79
CA ARG A 64 2.96 -6.33 -9.87
C ARG A 64 2.76 -4.82 -9.81
N ALA A 65 2.73 -4.23 -8.62
CA ALA A 65 2.69 -2.78 -8.44
C ALA A 65 3.99 -2.09 -8.93
N GLY A 66 5.09 -2.84 -9.01
CA GLY A 66 6.35 -2.37 -9.57
C GLY A 66 6.98 -1.21 -8.80
N SER A 67 7.59 -0.25 -9.50
CA SER A 67 8.20 0.94 -8.89
C SER A 67 7.15 2.00 -8.55
N HIS A 68 6.22 1.66 -7.65
CA HIS A 68 5.10 2.53 -7.28
C HIS A 68 5.58 3.83 -6.60
N PRO A 69 4.97 5.01 -6.89
CA PRO A 69 5.40 6.30 -6.32
C PRO A 69 5.44 6.37 -4.78
N VAL A 70 4.63 5.55 -4.10
CA VAL A 70 4.64 5.40 -2.63
C VAL A 70 6.04 5.04 -2.11
N HIS A 71 6.86 4.34 -2.90
CA HIS A 71 8.22 3.96 -2.52
C HIS A 71 9.12 5.18 -2.23
N LEU A 72 8.88 6.31 -2.90
CA LEU A 72 9.61 7.56 -2.67
C LEU A 72 9.28 8.20 -1.33
N VAL A 73 8.08 7.93 -0.80
CA VAL A 73 7.64 8.40 0.51
C VAL A 73 8.14 7.47 1.62
N LEU A 74 8.23 6.17 1.35
CA LEU A 74 8.63 5.16 2.34
C LEU A 74 10.14 5.05 2.54
N ALA A 75 10.93 5.19 1.47
CA ALA A 75 12.38 5.00 1.57
C ALA A 75 13.05 5.92 2.61
N PRO A 76 12.74 7.24 2.67
CA PRO A 76 13.30 8.12 3.71
C PRO A 76 12.83 7.76 5.13
N GLN A 77 11.59 7.29 5.28
CA GLN A 77 11.04 6.90 6.58
C GLN A 77 11.70 5.64 7.11
N ALA A 78 11.97 4.66 6.23
CA ALA A 78 12.77 3.50 6.57
C ALA A 78 14.22 3.85 6.92
N ALA A 79 14.84 4.79 6.18
CA ALA A 79 16.20 5.25 6.47
C ALA A 79 16.31 5.90 7.86
N ALA A 80 15.27 6.59 8.31
CA ALA A 80 15.21 7.22 9.63
C ALA A 80 14.92 6.23 10.77
N LEU A 81 14.41 5.03 10.45
CA LEU A 81 14.05 4.03 11.46
C LEU A 81 15.26 3.18 11.85
N ALA A 82 15.63 3.23 13.13
CA ALA A 82 16.78 2.49 13.65
C ALA A 82 16.70 0.99 13.33
N GLY A 83 17.75 0.46 12.70
CA GLY A 83 17.85 -0.94 12.33
C GLY A 83 16.98 -1.37 11.14
N ALA A 84 16.39 -0.44 10.38
CA ALA A 84 15.56 -0.75 9.21
C ALA A 84 16.27 -0.56 7.86
N ALA A 85 17.59 -0.34 7.86
CA ALA A 85 18.37 -0.09 6.64
C ALA A 85 18.26 -1.22 5.59
N PHE A 86 17.99 -2.46 6.02
CA PHE A 86 17.81 -3.61 5.14
C PHE A 86 16.53 -3.53 4.30
N LEU A 87 15.57 -2.64 4.65
CA LEU A 87 14.42 -2.34 3.80
C LEU A 87 14.78 -1.52 2.56
N LEU A 88 16.06 -1.12 2.43
CA LEU A 88 16.57 -0.33 1.31
C LEU A 88 17.60 -1.14 0.51
N VAL A 89 17.21 -1.59 -0.69
CA VAL A 89 18.10 -2.26 -1.63
C VAL A 89 18.65 -1.22 -2.59
N VAL A 90 19.95 -0.91 -2.46
CA VAL A 90 20.61 0.16 -3.24
C VAL A 90 19.85 1.50 -3.11
N GLY A 91 19.42 1.83 -1.88
CA GLY A 91 18.69 3.06 -1.57
C GLY A 91 17.21 3.07 -1.99
N ARG A 92 16.68 1.96 -2.55
CA ARG A 92 15.27 1.85 -2.94
C ARG A 92 14.48 0.99 -1.96
N TRP A 93 13.25 1.40 -1.69
CA TRP A 93 12.30 0.64 -0.87
C TRP A 93 12.13 -0.80 -1.37
N SER A 94 12.19 -1.75 -0.45
CA SER A 94 11.88 -3.16 -0.68
C SER A 94 10.57 -3.55 0.00
N ALA A 95 9.49 -3.58 -0.78
CA ALA A 95 8.19 -4.05 -0.30
C ALA A 95 8.25 -5.52 0.15
N ASP A 96 9.05 -6.35 -0.52
CA ASP A 96 9.25 -7.77 -0.17
C ASP A 96 9.82 -7.94 1.24
N ALA A 97 10.91 -7.22 1.55
CA ALA A 97 11.51 -7.24 2.87
C ALA A 97 10.58 -6.65 3.95
N PHE A 98 9.74 -5.68 3.57
CA PHE A 98 8.76 -5.12 4.50
C PHE A 98 7.58 -6.07 4.78
N VAL A 99 7.17 -6.89 3.80
CA VAL A 99 6.22 -7.98 4.04
C VAL A 99 6.77 -8.95 5.09
N ASP A 100 8.04 -9.36 4.97
CA ASP A 100 8.68 -10.25 5.94
C ASP A 100 8.74 -9.63 7.35
N CYS A 101 8.96 -8.32 7.44
CA CYS A 101 8.89 -7.59 8.70
C CYS A 101 7.50 -7.59 9.32
N CYS A 102 6.46 -7.35 8.51
CA CYS A 102 5.08 -7.38 9.00
C CYS A 102 4.66 -8.79 9.44
N ALA A 103 5.17 -9.82 8.76
CA ALA A 103 4.90 -11.21 9.08
C ALA A 103 5.38 -11.64 10.48
N THR A 104 6.33 -10.91 11.08
CA THR A 104 6.77 -11.19 12.46
C THR A 104 5.74 -10.79 13.52
N GLY A 105 4.77 -9.95 13.16
CA GLY A 105 3.81 -9.36 14.11
C GLY A 105 4.43 -8.32 15.05
N ASP A 106 5.68 -7.90 14.83
CA ASP A 106 6.35 -6.91 15.67
C ASP A 106 5.73 -5.52 15.47
N ALA A 107 5.14 -5.00 16.56
CA ALA A 107 4.47 -3.71 16.58
C ALA A 107 5.39 -2.53 16.19
N ARG A 108 6.72 -2.69 16.24
CA ARG A 108 7.69 -1.68 15.78
C ARG A 108 7.44 -1.24 14.33
N TRP A 109 6.84 -2.10 13.50
CA TRP A 109 6.58 -1.81 12.09
C TRP A 109 5.27 -1.06 11.86
N SER A 110 4.42 -0.93 12.88
CA SER A 110 3.08 -0.32 12.76
C SER A 110 3.14 1.12 12.26
N ALA A 111 4.13 1.90 12.71
CA ALA A 111 4.30 3.28 12.24
C ALA A 111 4.60 3.34 10.74
N LEU A 112 5.42 2.40 10.23
CA LEU A 112 5.77 2.33 8.82
C LEU A 112 4.62 1.77 7.98
N GLN A 113 3.82 0.84 8.51
CA GLN A 113 2.58 0.38 7.88
C GLN A 113 1.55 1.51 7.75
N ALA A 114 1.39 2.32 8.80
CA ALA A 114 0.50 3.49 8.77
C ALA A 114 0.99 4.53 7.75
N ALA A 115 2.30 4.79 7.71
CA ALA A 115 2.89 5.67 6.72
C ALA A 115 2.66 5.20 5.28
N GLU A 116 2.79 3.90 5.01
CA GLU A 116 2.52 3.30 3.69
C GLU A 116 1.06 3.48 3.28
N TYR A 117 0.14 3.23 4.20
CA TYR A 117 -1.29 3.41 3.98
C TYR A 117 -1.65 4.88 3.68
N ILE A 118 -1.09 5.82 4.45
CA ILE A 118 -1.28 7.26 4.26
C ILE A 118 -0.68 7.71 2.91
N ALA A 119 0.54 7.26 2.59
CA ALA A 119 1.22 7.60 1.35
C ALA A 119 0.43 7.14 0.12
N LEU A 120 -0.12 5.92 0.15
CA LEU A 120 -0.98 5.43 -0.92
C LEU A 120 -2.28 6.24 -1.01
N SER A 121 -2.93 6.52 0.12
CA SER A 121 -4.16 7.32 0.15
C SER A 121 -3.94 8.72 -0.44
N GLN A 122 -2.82 9.38 -0.08
CA GLN A 122 -2.43 10.69 -0.62
C GLN A 122 -2.12 10.62 -2.11
N HIS A 123 -1.36 9.60 -2.54
CA HIS A 123 -1.07 9.37 -3.95
C HIS A 123 -2.37 9.29 -4.77
N LEU A 124 -3.32 8.48 -4.32
CA LEU A 124 -4.60 8.27 -4.99
C LEU A 124 -5.44 9.55 -5.08
N VAL A 125 -5.51 10.35 -4.00
CA VAL A 125 -6.24 11.64 -3.99
C VAL A 125 -5.61 12.67 -4.93
N GLN A 126 -4.30 12.58 -5.17
CA GLN A 126 -3.55 13.54 -5.97
C GLN A 126 -3.49 13.18 -7.46
N GLN A 127 -3.96 11.99 -7.87
CA GLN A 127 -3.98 11.60 -9.29
C GLN A 127 -5.08 12.36 -10.04
N PRO A 128 -4.75 13.20 -11.04
CA PRO A 128 -5.76 13.86 -11.87
C PRO A 128 -6.52 12.84 -12.73
N ALA A 129 -7.71 13.24 -13.20
CA ALA A 129 -8.42 12.51 -14.27
C ALA A 129 -7.51 12.42 -15.53
N PRO A 130 -7.57 11.30 -16.27
CA PRO A 130 -6.79 11.11 -17.49
C PRO A 130 -7.08 12.17 -18.56
#